data_AF-A8GNV7-F1
#
_entry.id   AF-A8GNV7-F1
#
_cell.length_a   1.000
_cell.length_b   1.000
_cell.length_c   1.000
_cell.angle_alpha   90.00
_cell.angle_beta   90.00
_cell.angle_gamma   90.00
#
_symmetry.space_group_name_H-M   'P 1'
#
loop_
_entity.id
_entity.type
_entity.pdbx_description
1 polymer ?
#
loop_
_entity_poly.entity_id
_entity_poly.type
_entity_poly.pdbx_seq_one_letter_code
_entity_poly.pdbx_strand_id
1 'polypeptide(L)'
;MKTYVVVNLEEARNFLSSIEAQLILTNNAYSVKYYGMLAINYIFKTLSKEFPKKVLEITVNVGEDHAALFTAIKLGYKNILYTGDSKEARGLLGGVENTLCHTVV
;
A
#
# COMPACT_ATOMS: atom_id res chain seq x y z
N MET A 1 -14.91 0.18 -9.14
CA MET A 1 -14.03 -0.84 -8.51
C MET A 1 -14.12 -0.68 -7.01
N LYS A 2 -14.20 -1.77 -6.21
CA LYS A 2 -14.46 -1.67 -4.77
C LYS A 2 -13.15 -1.76 -3.97
N THR A 3 -12.98 -0.85 -3.03
CA THR A 3 -11.82 -0.82 -2.13
C THR A 3 -12.17 -1.49 -0.80
N TYR A 4 -11.22 -2.23 -0.23
CA TYR A 4 -11.33 -2.80 1.12
C TYR A 4 -10.19 -2.30 2.01
N VAL A 5 -10.55 -1.86 3.21
CA VAL A 5 -9.60 -1.38 4.21
C VAL A 5 -9.17 -2.55 5.09
N VAL A 6 -7.92 -2.96 4.97
CA VAL A 6 -7.29 -4.00 5.78
C VAL A 6 -6.98 -3.44 7.16
N VAL A 7 -7.63 -4.01 8.18
CA VAL A 7 -7.39 -3.68 9.60
C VAL A 7 -6.27 -4.54 10.17
N ASN A 8 -6.37 -5.86 9.97
CA ASN A 8 -5.35 -6.85 10.29
C ASN A 8 -5.43 -8.05 9.34
N LEU A 9 -4.45 -8.96 9.44
CA LEU A 9 -4.32 -10.11 8.54
C LEU A 9 -5.47 -11.13 8.67
N GLU A 10 -5.92 -11.41 9.89
CA GLU A 10 -6.92 -12.45 10.16
C GLU A 10 -8.29 -12.02 9.65
N GLU A 11 -8.73 -10.81 9.99
CA GLU A 11 -10.00 -10.26 9.52
C GLU A 11 -10.02 -10.13 7.99
N ALA A 12 -8.93 -9.68 7.39
CA ALA A 12 -8.82 -9.58 5.94
C ALA A 12 -8.90 -10.95 5.26
N ARG A 13 -8.29 -11.99 5.82
CA ARG A 13 -8.41 -13.37 5.31
C ARG A 13 -9.84 -13.87 5.37
N ASN A 14 -10.52 -13.68 6.51
CA ASN A 14 -11.90 -14.12 6.69
C ASN A 14 -12.83 -13.42 5.69
N PHE A 15 -12.66 -12.10 5.52
CA PHE A 15 -13.43 -11.32 4.54
C PHE A 15 -13.12 -11.73 3.09
N LEU A 16 -11.84 -11.83 2.71
CA LEU A 16 -11.48 -12.20 1.34
C LEU A 16 -11.88 -13.63 1.01
N SER A 17 -11.99 -14.52 1.99
CA SER A 17 -12.47 -15.90 1.78
C SER A 17 -13.97 -15.96 1.51
N SER A 18 -14.76 -15.02 2.04
CA SER A 18 -16.23 -15.04 1.95
C SER A 18 -16.81 -14.35 0.71
N ILE A 19 -15.98 -13.69 -0.10
CA ILE A 19 -16.43 -12.96 -1.29
C ILE A 19 -15.85 -13.55 -2.58
N GLU A 20 -16.51 -13.30 -3.70
CA GLU A 20 -15.98 -13.62 -5.05
C GLU A 20 -15.46 -12.38 -5.78
N ALA A 21 -15.77 -11.19 -5.27
CA ALA A 21 -15.42 -9.94 -5.91
C ALA A 21 -13.92 -9.65 -5.88
N GLN A 22 -13.44 -9.00 -6.94
CA GLN A 22 -12.10 -8.45 -7.02
C GLN A 22 -12.03 -7.05 -6.39
N LEU A 23 -10.94 -6.76 -5.68
CA LEU A 23 -10.80 -5.59 -4.83
C LEU A 23 -9.45 -4.92 -4.97
N ILE A 24 -9.43 -3.62 -4.65
CA ILE A 24 -8.22 -2.88 -4.31
C ILE A 24 -8.07 -2.91 -2.78
N LEU A 25 -6.89 -3.27 -2.29
CA LEU A 25 -6.60 -3.25 -0.87
C LEU A 25 -5.97 -1.91 -0.47
N THR A 26 -6.36 -1.40 0.69
CA THR A 26 -5.70 -0.27 1.36
C THR A 26 -5.64 -0.50 2.86
N ASN A 27 -4.83 0.28 3.58
CA ASN A 27 -4.85 0.34 5.03
C ASN A 27 -5.48 1.66 5.50
N ASN A 28 -5.77 1.76 6.80
CA ASN A 28 -6.07 3.03 7.44
C ASN A 28 -4.77 3.83 7.62
N ALA A 29 -4.80 5.16 7.45
CA ALA A 29 -3.65 6.05 7.60
C ALA A 29 -2.91 5.90 8.95
N TYR A 30 -3.63 5.57 10.03
CA TYR A 30 -3.02 5.36 11.35
C TYR A 30 -2.36 3.99 11.51
N SER A 31 -2.68 3.02 10.65
CA SER A 31 -2.12 1.65 10.74
C SER A 31 -0.60 1.64 10.54
N VAL A 32 -0.04 2.55 9.74
CA VAL A 32 1.43 2.64 9.58
C VAL A 32 2.12 3.15 10.85
N LYS A 33 1.44 3.96 11.67
CA LYS A 33 1.96 4.42 12.96
C LYS A 33 1.88 3.33 14.03
N TYR A 34 0.81 2.53 14.00
CA TYR A 34 0.59 1.46 14.98
C TYR A 34 1.44 0.21 14.69
N TYR A 35 1.45 -0.26 13.45
CA TYR A 35 2.14 -1.49 13.05
C TYR A 35 3.52 -1.27 12.43
N GLY A 36 3.78 -0.08 11.88
CA GLY A 36 4.94 0.17 11.03
C GLY A 36 4.74 -0.31 9.58
N MET A 37 5.42 0.36 8.65
CA MET A 37 5.27 0.10 7.21
C MET A 37 5.69 -1.32 6.79
N LEU A 38 6.67 -1.92 7.48
CA LEU A 38 7.12 -3.29 7.18
C LEU A 38 6.06 -4.35 7.53
N ALA A 39 5.34 -4.17 8.63
CA ALA A 39 4.26 -5.06 9.01
C ALA A 39 3.07 -4.94 8.03
N ILE A 40 2.69 -3.71 7.66
CA ILE A 40 1.68 -3.47 6.61
C ILE A 40 2.09 -4.14 5.29
N ASN A 41 3.36 -4.00 4.89
CA ASN A 41 3.87 -4.64 3.69
C ASN A 41 3.81 -6.18 3.77
N TYR A 42 4.14 -6.76 4.92
CA TYR A 42 4.02 -8.19 5.13
C TYR A 42 2.56 -8.66 4.98
N ILE A 43 1.61 -7.94 5.57
CA ILE A 43 0.18 -8.25 5.47
C ILE A 43 -0.27 -8.22 4.00
N PHE A 44 0.01 -7.14 3.28
CA PHE A 44 -0.40 -7.02 1.87
C PHE A 44 0.22 -8.07 0.96
N LYS A 45 1.52 -8.39 1.13
CA LYS A 45 2.17 -9.46 0.37
C LYS A 45 1.54 -10.82 0.66
N THR A 46 1.22 -11.08 1.93
CA THR A 46 0.59 -12.34 2.36
C THR A 46 -0.79 -12.48 1.72
N LEU A 47 -1.64 -11.45 1.83
CA LEU A 47 -2.99 -11.47 1.24
C LEU A 47 -2.96 -11.59 -0.30
N SER A 48 -2.02 -10.91 -0.96
CA SER A 48 -1.87 -11.01 -2.43
C SER A 48 -1.45 -12.40 -2.87
N LYS A 49 -0.61 -13.07 -2.10
CA LYS A 49 -0.17 -14.46 -2.37
C LYS A 49 -1.30 -15.47 -2.13
N GLU A 50 -2.10 -15.27 -1.09
CA GLU A 50 -3.20 -16.17 -0.72
C GLU A 50 -4.43 -15.98 -1.62
N PHE A 51 -4.69 -14.75 -2.08
CA PHE A 51 -5.88 -14.41 -2.86
C PHE A 51 -5.54 -13.69 -4.19
N PRO A 52 -4.68 -14.28 -5.06
CA PRO A 52 -4.14 -13.58 -6.24
C PRO A 52 -5.21 -13.21 -7.28
N LYS A 53 -6.35 -13.90 -7.29
CA LYS A 53 -7.48 -13.58 -8.19
C LYS A 53 -8.43 -12.53 -7.62
N LYS A 54 -8.33 -12.20 -6.32
CA LYS A 54 -9.20 -11.25 -5.62
C LYS A 54 -8.51 -9.92 -5.35
N VAL A 55 -7.19 -9.93 -5.14
CA VAL A 55 -6.39 -8.72 -4.92
C VAL A 55 -5.86 -8.22 -6.25
N LEU A 56 -6.45 -7.14 -6.77
CA LEU A 56 -6.04 -6.56 -8.06
C LEU A 56 -4.89 -5.58 -7.91
N GLU A 57 -4.95 -4.79 -6.85
CA GLU A 57 -4.03 -3.69 -6.62
C GLU A 57 -3.96 -3.39 -5.14
N ILE A 58 -2.85 -2.77 -4.73
CA ILE A 58 -2.65 -2.26 -3.39
C ILE A 58 -2.38 -0.76 -3.48
N THR A 59 -3.12 0.01 -2.70
CA THR A 59 -2.83 1.41 -2.39
C THR A 59 -2.41 1.49 -0.93
N VAL A 60 -1.17 1.89 -0.65
CA VAL A 60 -0.73 2.10 0.73
C VAL A 60 -1.15 3.49 1.16
N ASN A 61 -1.88 3.59 2.27
CA ASN A 61 -2.18 4.86 2.90
C ASN A 61 -1.16 5.16 3.98
N VAL A 62 -0.29 6.15 3.74
CA VAL A 62 0.72 6.61 4.69
C VAL A 62 0.29 7.86 5.46
N GLY A 63 -0.89 8.41 5.17
CA GLY A 63 -1.36 9.66 5.76
C GLY A 63 -0.34 10.79 5.58
N GLU A 64 0.03 11.45 6.67
CA GLU A 64 1.04 12.52 6.69
C GLU A 64 2.43 12.02 7.11
N ASP A 65 2.62 10.70 7.26
CA ASP A 65 3.85 10.14 7.81
C ASP A 65 4.97 10.07 6.76
N HIS A 66 5.98 10.93 6.94
CA HIS A 66 7.11 11.03 6.01
C HIS A 66 7.99 9.78 6.01
N ALA A 67 8.18 9.14 7.16
CA ALA A 67 9.00 7.94 7.25
C ALA A 67 8.30 6.75 6.59
N ALA A 68 6.98 6.64 6.75
CA ALA A 68 6.17 5.65 6.07
C ALA A 68 6.14 5.91 4.55
N LEU A 69 5.99 7.16 4.11
CA LEU A 69 6.07 7.54 2.69
C LEU A 69 7.41 7.09 2.06
N PHE A 70 8.52 7.50 2.67
CA PHE A 70 9.85 7.12 2.18
C PHE A 70 10.01 5.59 2.10
N THR A 71 9.56 4.89 3.15
CA THR A 71 9.62 3.43 3.20
C THR A 71 8.76 2.78 2.12
N ALA A 72 7.53 3.27 1.90
CA ALA A 72 6.64 2.76 0.87
C ALA A 72 7.25 2.91 -0.53
N ILE A 73 7.90 4.04 -0.82
CA ILE A 73 8.65 4.26 -2.07
C ILE A 73 9.80 3.25 -2.20
N LYS A 74 10.61 3.06 -1.14
CA LYS A 74 11.73 2.10 -1.16
C LYS A 74 11.28 0.64 -1.31
N LEU A 75 10.10 0.31 -0.80
CA LEU A 75 9.48 -1.01 -0.99
C LEU A 75 8.86 -1.19 -2.39
N GLY A 76 8.85 -0.14 -3.22
CA GLY A 76 8.41 -0.20 -4.61
C GLY A 76 6.91 -0.06 -4.82
N TYR A 77 6.16 0.42 -3.81
CA TYR A 77 4.73 0.69 -3.98
C TYR A 77 4.50 1.74 -5.06
N LYS A 78 3.59 1.45 -5.98
CA LYS A 78 3.21 2.34 -7.09
C LYS A 78 2.08 3.29 -6.72
N ASN A 79 1.15 2.81 -5.89
CA ASN A 79 0.03 3.61 -5.41
C ASN A 79 0.22 3.91 -3.93
N ILE A 80 0.48 5.17 -3.63
CA ILE A 80 0.70 5.68 -2.28
C ILE A 80 -0.24 6.85 -2.06
N LEU A 81 -1.12 6.75 -1.06
CA LEU A 81 -1.94 7.85 -0.59
C LEU A 81 -1.19 8.58 0.54
N TYR A 82 -0.69 9.78 0.22
CA TYR A 82 -0.07 10.71 1.16
C TYR A 82 -0.89 11.99 1.23
N THR A 83 -1.22 12.44 2.43
CA THR A 83 -2.10 13.58 2.69
C THR A 83 -1.38 14.77 3.34
N GLY A 84 -0.08 14.66 3.62
CA GLY A 84 0.67 15.74 4.26
C GLY A 84 1.03 16.87 3.30
N ASP A 85 1.27 18.06 3.85
CA ASP A 85 1.49 19.29 3.08
C ASP A 85 2.95 19.67 2.86
N SER A 86 3.90 18.82 3.28
CA SER A 86 5.32 19.04 3.01
C SER A 86 5.61 18.96 1.51
N LYS A 87 6.17 20.05 0.97
CA LYS A 87 6.59 20.13 -0.44
C LYS A 87 7.70 19.14 -0.74
N GLU A 88 8.63 18.96 0.19
CA GLU A 88 9.74 18.02 0.10
C GLU A 88 9.23 16.58 0.01
N ALA A 89 8.32 16.20 0.91
CA ALA A 89 7.71 14.87 0.92
C ALA A 89 6.90 14.61 -0.37
N ARG A 90 6.10 15.58 -0.82
CA ARG A 90 5.36 15.48 -2.10
C ARG A 90 6.31 15.36 -3.29
N GLY A 91 7.47 16.01 -3.26
CA GLY A 91 8.52 15.87 -4.27
C GLY A 91 9.04 14.43 -4.43
N LEU A 92 9.02 13.63 -3.36
CA LEU A 92 9.40 12.22 -3.42
C LEU A 92 8.47 11.38 -4.30
N LEU A 93 7.19 11.75 -4.39
CA LEU A 93 6.20 11.05 -5.22
C LEU A 93 6.45 11.29 -6.72
N GLY A 94 6.84 12.52 -7.10
CA GLY A 94 7.18 12.84 -8.50
C GLY A 94 8.46 12.17 -8.98
N GLY A 95 9.39 11.84 -8.07
CA GLY A 95 10.60 11.06 -8.40
C GLY A 95 10.33 9.58 -8.73
N VAL A 96 9.15 9.05 -8.38
CA VAL A 96 8.75 7.66 -8.65
C VAL A 96 8.51 7.43 -10.15
N GLU A 97 8.10 8.46 -10.90
CA GLU A 97 7.95 8.39 -12.36
C GLU A 97 9.32 8.36 -13.08
N ASN A 98 10.31 9.10 -12.58
CA ASN A 98 11.63 9.19 -13.23
C ASN A 98 12.54 7.98 -13.00
N THR A 99 12.27 7.11 -12.02
CA THR A 99 13.10 5.93 -11.75
C THR A 99 12.81 4.74 -12.68
N LEU A 100 11.78 4.83 -13.52
CA LEU A 100 11.46 3.81 -14.53
C LEU A 100 12.15 4.06 -15.89
N CYS A 101 12.90 5.16 -16.06
CA CYS A 101 13.58 5.48 -17.32
C CYS A 101 15.02 4.95 -17.44
N HIS A 102 15.56 4.26 -16.43
CA HIS A 102 16.91 3.69 -16.49
C HIS A 102 16.94 2.19 -16.20
N THR A 103 16.32 1.40 -17.08
CA THR A 103 16.79 0.05 -17.41
C THR A 103 16.42 -0.20 -18.87
N VAL A 104 17.25 0.32 -19.77
CA VAL A 104 17.28 -0.08 -21.18
C VAL A 104 18.29 -1.22 -21.27
N VAL A 105 17.76 -2.41 -21.62
CA VAL A 105 18.39 -3.63 -22.17
C VAL A 105 19.71 -4.08 -21.55
#